data_AF-A0A3S4I0I0-F1
#
_entry.id   AF-A0A3S4I0I0-F1
#
_cell.length_a   1.000
_cell.length_b   1.000
_cell.length_c   1.000
_cell.angle_alpha   90.00
_cell.angle_beta   90.00
_cell.angle_gamma   90.00
#
_symmetry.space_group_name_H-M   'P 1'
#
loop_
_entity.id
_entity.type
_entity.pdbx_description
1 polymer ?
#
loop_
_entity_poly.entity_id
_entity_poly.type
_entity_poly.pdbx_seq_one_letter_code
_entity_poly.pdbx_strand_id
1 'polypeptide(L)'
;MQTNPQNTLVILFQHVDIFFTMLDYHISRHKSMVGFSISSYEATLTSYVEHQVADSNDRRRIISALSIRNLNKCGLLSFINDSKGLFALHKGLLQTIQNLDSRRIRELGQPDLDIIYAQVRTLHDYFLSKKGNLAMQTLSFWKT
;
A
#
# COMPACT_ATOMS: atom_id res chain seq x y z
N MET A 1 -6.96 15.87 5.06
CA MET A 1 -5.60 15.69 4.54
C MET A 1 -5.68 15.59 3.02
N GLN A 2 -4.89 16.36 2.27
CA GLN A 2 -4.84 16.24 0.80
C GLN A 2 -4.26 14.87 0.43
N THR A 3 -4.91 14.18 -0.51
CA THR A 3 -4.48 12.86 -0.99
C THR A 3 -3.16 13.02 -1.76
N ASN A 4 -2.07 12.47 -1.24
CA ASN A 4 -0.76 12.45 -1.90
C ASN A 4 -0.28 11.00 -2.05
N PRO A 5 -0.45 10.39 -3.24
CA PRO A 5 -0.06 9.00 -3.50
C PRO A 5 1.41 8.69 -3.17
N GLN A 6 2.33 9.64 -3.39
CA GLN A 6 3.75 9.47 -3.09
C GLN A 6 3.98 9.39 -1.57
N ASN A 7 3.38 10.32 -0.81
CA ASN A 7 3.48 10.30 0.65
C ASN A 7 2.81 9.04 1.25
N THR A 8 1.68 8.59 0.68
CA THR A 8 1.03 7.35 1.10
C THR A 8 1.90 6.13 0.85
N LEU A 9 2.59 6.05 -0.30
CA LEU A 9 3.55 4.98 -0.56
C LEU A 9 4.74 5.00 0.40
N VAL A 10 5.29 6.18 0.69
CA VAL A 10 6.41 6.32 1.65
C VAL A 10 5.98 5.80 3.02
N ILE A 11 4.81 6.22 3.52
CA ILE A 11 4.28 5.75 4.80
C ILE A 11 4.01 4.24 4.77
N LEU A 12 3.49 3.72 3.64
CA LEU A 12 3.26 2.28 3.48
C LEU A 12 4.55 1.48 3.62
N PHE A 13 5.63 1.89 2.96
CA PHE A 13 6.91 1.18 3.03
C PHE A 13 7.65 1.39 4.36
N GLN A 14 7.49 2.55 5.02
CA GLN A 14 8.02 2.78 6.37
C GLN A 14 7.37 1.87 7.41
N HIS A 15 6.11 1.48 7.20
CA HIS A 15 5.33 0.62 8.10
C HIS A 15 4.87 -0.66 7.40
N VAL A 16 5.74 -1.21 6.54
CA VAL A 16 5.41 -2.37 5.69
C VAL A 16 5.05 -3.62 6.51
N ASP A 17 5.52 -3.70 7.76
CA ASP A 17 5.22 -4.77 8.73
C ASP A 17 3.72 -5.01 8.94
N ILE A 18 2.90 -3.98 8.79
CA ILE A 18 1.43 -4.10 8.83
C ILE A 18 0.96 -5.09 7.75
N PHE A 19 1.54 -5.00 6.56
CA PHE A 19 1.19 -5.85 5.43
C PHE A 19 1.83 -7.24 5.53
N PHE A 20 3.02 -7.37 6.12
CA PHE A 20 3.59 -8.69 6.45
C PHE A 20 2.70 -9.44 7.42
N THR A 21 2.23 -8.78 8.48
CA THR A 21 1.29 -9.37 9.45
C THR A 21 0.00 -9.85 8.76
N MET A 22 -0.52 -9.07 7.81
CA MET A 22 -1.66 -9.48 7.01
C MET A 22 -1.34 -10.70 6.13
N LEU A 23 -0.20 -10.71 5.45
CA LEU A 23 0.23 -11.84 4.61
C LEU A 23 0.41 -13.12 5.42
N ASP A 24 1.05 -13.07 6.58
CA ASP A 24 1.25 -14.21 7.49
C ASP A 24 -0.08 -14.82 7.94
N TYR A 25 -1.02 -13.95 8.35
CA TYR A 25 -2.37 -14.37 8.73
C TYR A 25 -3.13 -15.06 7.58
N HIS A 26 -2.82 -14.69 6.33
CA HIS A 26 -3.47 -15.24 5.14
C HIS A 26 -2.80 -16.51 4.59
N ILE A 27 -1.47 -16.61 4.60
CA ILE A 27 -0.71 -17.80 4.17
C ILE A 27 -1.10 -19.02 5.01
N SER A 28 -1.39 -18.81 6.31
CA SER A 28 -1.87 -19.86 7.20
C SER A 28 -3.30 -20.35 6.89
N ARG A 29 -4.08 -19.66 6.04
CA ARG A 29 -5.52 -19.92 5.85
C ARG A 29 -5.95 -20.33 4.42
N HIS A 30 -5.34 -19.86 3.33
CA HIS A 30 -5.84 -20.16 1.96
C HIS A 30 -4.77 -20.18 0.84
N LYS A 31 -4.92 -21.09 -0.15
CA LYS A 31 -4.02 -21.27 -1.34
C LYS A 31 -4.38 -20.45 -2.59
N SER A 32 -5.54 -19.78 -2.63
CA SER A 32 -6.05 -19.09 -3.83
C SER A 32 -6.71 -17.78 -3.41
N MET A 33 -6.06 -16.65 -3.68
CA MET A 33 -6.45 -15.35 -3.15
C MET A 33 -7.54 -14.67 -4.00
N VAL A 34 -8.61 -14.19 -3.34
CA VAL A 34 -9.52 -13.18 -3.93
C VAL A 34 -9.27 -11.80 -3.30
N GLY A 35 -9.00 -11.70 -1.99
CA GLY A 35 -8.70 -10.42 -1.31
C GLY A 35 -8.48 -10.54 0.20
N PHE A 36 -8.12 -9.44 0.84
CA PHE A 36 -7.97 -9.24 2.29
C PHE A 36 -9.28 -8.78 2.93
N SER A 37 -9.51 -9.15 4.20
CA SER A 37 -10.63 -8.61 5.00
C SER A 37 -10.34 -7.18 5.44
N ILE A 38 -11.29 -6.27 5.22
CA ILE A 38 -11.22 -4.86 5.66
C ILE A 38 -11.14 -4.77 7.18
N SER A 39 -11.98 -5.51 7.91
CA SER A 39 -12.01 -5.46 9.37
C SER A 39 -10.72 -5.98 9.99
N SER A 40 -10.15 -7.05 9.43
CA SER A 40 -8.86 -7.59 9.88
C SER A 40 -7.72 -6.62 9.60
N TYR A 41 -7.76 -5.92 8.46
CA TYR A 41 -6.79 -4.90 8.13
C TYR A 41 -6.86 -3.70 9.08
N GLU A 42 -8.04 -3.16 9.32
CA GLU A 42 -8.23 -2.00 10.21
C GLU A 42 -7.83 -2.31 11.66
N ALA A 43 -8.14 -3.51 12.14
CA ALA A 43 -7.70 -3.99 13.44
C ALA A 43 -6.17 -4.10 13.52
N THR A 44 -5.53 -4.69 12.50
CA THR A 44 -4.06 -4.81 12.41
C THR A 44 -3.39 -3.43 12.37
N LEU A 45 -3.91 -2.50 11.56
CA LEU A 45 -3.41 -1.13 11.46
C LEU A 45 -3.51 -0.39 12.81
N THR A 46 -4.67 -0.46 13.45
CA THR A 46 -4.90 0.22 14.74
C THR A 46 -3.97 -0.34 15.81
N SER A 47 -3.93 -1.67 15.94
CA SER A 47 -3.06 -2.34 16.90
C SER A 47 -1.58 -2.01 16.67
N TYR A 48 -1.09 -2.09 15.42
CA TYR A 48 0.29 -1.75 15.10
C TYR A 48 0.64 -0.32 15.52
N VAL A 49 -0.20 0.64 15.17
CA VAL A 49 0.05 2.06 15.44
C VAL A 49 -0.01 2.37 16.95
N GLU A 50 -0.89 1.71 17.70
CA GLU A 50 -0.97 1.85 19.16
C GLU A 50 0.27 1.32 19.89
N HIS A 51 0.86 0.24 19.39
CA HIS A 51 2.00 -0.42 20.03
C HIS A 51 3.36 0.14 19.56
N GLN A 52 3.49 0.52 18.27
CA GLN A 52 4.79 0.84 17.67
C GLN A 52 5.06 2.35 17.51
N VAL A 53 4.04 3.19 17.63
CA VAL A 53 4.18 4.64 17.40
C VAL A 53 3.83 5.38 18.67
N ALA A 54 4.79 6.09 19.28
CA ALA A 54 4.55 6.82 20.53
C ALA A 54 3.73 8.10 20.33
N ASP A 55 4.01 8.86 19.28
CA ASP A 55 3.40 10.17 19.03
C ASP A 55 1.97 10.05 18.44
N SER A 56 0.99 10.65 19.13
CA SER A 56 -0.43 10.60 18.75
C SER A 56 -0.78 11.32 17.43
N ASN A 57 0.01 12.31 17.01
CA ASN A 57 -0.14 12.97 15.71
C ASN A 57 0.35 12.05 14.59
N ASP A 58 1.49 11.40 14.80
CA ASP A 58 1.99 10.40 13.85
C ASP A 58 1.06 9.21 13.74
N ARG A 59 0.46 8.74 14.85
CA ARG A 59 -0.59 7.72 14.80
C ARG A 59 -1.72 8.10 13.86
N ARG A 60 -2.26 9.31 14.03
CA ARG A 60 -3.34 9.83 13.16
C ARG A 60 -2.89 9.98 11.71
N ARG A 61 -1.66 10.42 11.47
CA ARG A 61 -1.07 10.55 10.13
C ARG A 61 -0.98 9.21 9.43
N ILE A 62 -0.46 8.18 10.10
CA ILE A 62 -0.31 6.82 9.56
C ILE A 62 -1.68 6.20 9.29
N ILE A 63 -2.59 6.24 10.27
CA ILE A 63 -3.97 5.72 10.10
C ILE A 63 -4.67 6.41 8.93
N SER A 64 -4.57 7.74 8.83
CA SER A 64 -5.20 8.47 7.73
C SER A 64 -4.60 8.09 6.37
N ALA A 65 -3.27 8.00 6.28
CA ALA A 65 -2.57 7.66 5.05
C ALA A 65 -2.85 6.22 4.60
N LEU A 66 -2.92 5.28 5.52
CA LEU A 66 -3.10 3.86 5.23
C LEU A 66 -4.57 3.41 5.27
N SER A 67 -5.52 4.30 5.58
CA SER A 67 -6.95 3.96 5.50
C SER A 67 -7.33 3.39 4.12
N ILE A 68 -8.21 2.38 4.09
CA ILE A 68 -8.69 1.75 2.85
C ILE A 68 -9.21 2.78 1.85
N ARG A 69 -9.94 3.78 2.34
CA ARG A 69 -10.42 4.90 1.53
C ARG A 69 -9.28 5.68 0.88
N ASN A 70 -8.21 5.97 1.61
CA ASN A 70 -7.06 6.68 1.06
C ASN A 70 -6.25 5.79 0.10
N LEU A 71 -6.02 4.53 0.43
CA LEU A 71 -5.39 3.56 -0.47
C LEU A 71 -6.13 3.45 -1.80
N ASN A 72 -7.48 3.43 -1.77
CA ASN A 72 -8.31 3.43 -2.97
C ASN A 72 -8.13 4.70 -3.80
N LYS A 73 -8.21 5.87 -3.15
CA LYS A 73 -8.00 7.17 -3.82
C LYS A 73 -6.60 7.30 -4.43
N CYS A 74 -5.61 6.66 -3.81
CA CYS A 74 -4.25 6.60 -4.32
C CYS A 74 -4.06 5.53 -5.41
N GLY A 75 -5.08 4.75 -5.79
CA GLY A 75 -4.96 3.71 -6.80
C GLY A 75 -4.07 2.52 -6.38
N LEU A 76 -3.91 2.32 -5.07
CA LEU A 76 -3.10 1.23 -4.51
C LEU A 76 -3.87 -0.08 -4.36
N LEU A 77 -5.18 -0.04 -4.61
CA LEU A 77 -6.07 -1.19 -4.55
C LEU A 77 -6.49 -1.59 -5.97
N SER A 78 -6.59 -2.90 -6.21
CA SER A 78 -7.17 -3.45 -7.44
C SER A 78 -8.69 -3.48 -7.37
N PHE A 79 -9.27 -3.74 -6.18
CA PHE A 79 -10.70 -3.56 -5.93
C PHE A 79 -11.00 -3.34 -4.43
N ILE A 80 -12.20 -2.83 -4.17
CA ILE A 80 -12.89 -2.89 -2.86
C ILE A 80 -14.29 -3.46 -3.10
N ASN A 81 -14.72 -4.35 -2.21
CA ASN A 81 -16.08 -4.83 -2.13
C ASN A 81 -16.60 -4.62 -0.70
N ASP A 82 -17.25 -3.48 -0.47
CA ASP A 82 -17.79 -3.10 0.85
C ASP A 82 -18.85 -4.10 1.33
N SER A 83 -19.68 -4.63 0.43
CA SER A 83 -20.73 -5.61 0.77
C SER A 83 -20.18 -6.93 1.32
N LYS A 84 -18.97 -7.33 0.88
CA LYS A 84 -18.27 -8.52 1.36
C LYS A 84 -17.21 -8.21 2.41
N GLY A 85 -16.96 -6.92 2.69
CA GLY A 85 -15.87 -6.49 3.57
C GLY A 85 -14.48 -6.89 3.06
N LEU A 86 -14.28 -6.91 1.74
CA LEU A 86 -13.02 -7.36 1.12
C LEU A 86 -12.36 -6.28 0.29
N PHE A 87 -11.03 -6.29 0.22
CA PHE A 87 -10.27 -5.48 -0.72
C PHE A 87 -9.06 -6.26 -1.25
N ALA A 88 -8.47 -5.83 -2.35
CA ALA A 88 -7.19 -6.37 -2.80
C ALA A 88 -6.23 -5.26 -3.16
N LEU A 89 -4.96 -5.45 -2.84
CA LEU A 89 -3.89 -4.57 -3.27
C LEU A 89 -3.72 -4.67 -4.79
N HIS A 90 -3.20 -3.60 -5.39
CA HIS A 90 -2.75 -3.64 -6.77
C HIS A 90 -1.64 -4.69 -6.92
N LYS A 91 -1.67 -5.51 -7.99
CA LYS A 91 -0.77 -6.66 -8.17
C LYS A 91 0.71 -6.29 -8.04
N GLY A 92 1.13 -5.19 -8.66
CA GLY A 92 2.52 -4.72 -8.56
C GLY A 92 2.93 -4.35 -7.14
N LEU A 93 2.05 -3.71 -6.36
CA LEU A 93 2.31 -3.37 -4.96
C LEU A 93 2.41 -4.63 -4.09
N LEU A 94 1.48 -5.57 -4.27
CA LEU A 94 1.49 -6.84 -3.54
C LEU A 94 2.79 -7.61 -3.81
N GLN A 95 3.22 -7.70 -5.08
CA GLN A 95 4.49 -8.34 -5.45
C GLN A 95 5.70 -7.64 -4.81
N THR A 96 5.74 -6.31 -4.80
CA THR A 96 6.82 -5.57 -4.13
C THR A 96 6.87 -5.87 -2.64
N ILE A 97 5.72 -5.88 -1.96
CA ILE A 97 5.66 -6.24 -0.52
C ILE A 97 6.12 -7.69 -0.32
N GLN A 98 5.65 -8.64 -1.11
CA GLN A 98 6.05 -10.05 -1.00
C GLN A 98 7.56 -10.25 -1.26
N ASN A 99 8.16 -9.47 -2.16
CA ASN A 99 9.60 -9.53 -2.41
C ASN A 99 10.42 -8.91 -1.26
N LEU A 100 9.85 -7.96 -0.51
CA LEU A 100 10.44 -7.48 0.73
C LEU A 100 10.30 -8.53 1.86
N ASP A 101 9.17 -9.24 1.91
CA ASP A 101 8.84 -10.23 2.94
C ASP A 101 9.66 -11.53 2.82
N SER A 102 9.70 -12.10 1.60
CA SER A 102 10.46 -13.32 1.26
C SER A 102 11.96 -13.22 1.53
N ARG A 103 12.46 -11.98 1.73
CA ARG A 103 13.81 -11.70 2.20
C ARG A 103 13.73 -10.91 3.49
N ARG A 104 13.43 -11.58 4.60
CA ARG A 104 13.52 -11.02 5.95
C ARG A 104 14.98 -10.63 6.27
N ILE A 105 15.45 -9.55 5.65
CA ILE A 105 16.60 -8.64 5.82
C ILE A 105 18.01 -9.27 5.97
N ARG A 106 18.18 -10.57 6.22
CA ARG A 106 19.47 -11.15 6.58
C ARG A 106 20.29 -11.74 5.42
N GLU A 107 19.70 -11.90 4.22
CA GLU A 107 20.32 -12.63 3.10
C GLU A 107 20.26 -11.91 1.73
N LEU A 108 19.87 -10.63 1.69
CA LEU A 108 19.75 -9.89 0.43
C LEU A 108 21.11 -9.68 -0.24
N GLY A 109 21.36 -10.38 -1.35
CA GLY A 109 22.46 -10.08 -2.26
C GLY A 109 22.18 -8.86 -3.13
N GLN A 110 23.20 -8.32 -3.80
CA GLN A 110 23.04 -7.20 -4.74
C GLN A 110 21.97 -7.42 -5.84
N PRO A 111 21.86 -8.60 -6.46
CA PRO A 111 20.85 -8.85 -7.52
C PRO A 111 19.42 -8.69 -7.00
N ASP A 112 19.23 -9.04 -5.74
CA ASP A 112 17.94 -8.99 -5.07
C ASP A 112 17.50 -7.55 -4.80
N LEU A 113 18.44 -6.70 -4.41
CA LEU A 113 18.24 -5.25 -4.24
C LEU A 113 17.93 -4.56 -5.56
N ASP A 114 18.58 -4.96 -6.65
CA ASP A 114 18.34 -4.40 -7.98
C ASP A 114 16.90 -4.67 -8.46
N ILE A 115 16.36 -5.86 -8.16
CA ILE A 115 14.96 -6.22 -8.46
C ILE A 115 13.97 -5.37 -7.65
N ILE A 116 14.21 -5.20 -6.35
CA ILE A 116 13.37 -4.35 -5.50
C ILE A 116 13.39 -2.92 -6.03
N TYR A 117 14.59 -2.40 -6.32
CA TYR A 117 14.75 -1.05 -6.85
C TYR A 117 14.00 -0.85 -8.17
N ALA A 118 14.08 -1.80 -9.10
CA ALA A 118 13.36 -1.75 -10.37
C ALA A 118 11.83 -1.75 -10.17
N GLN A 119 11.31 -2.53 -9.22
CA GLN A 119 9.88 -2.58 -8.93
C GLN A 119 9.37 -1.31 -8.26
N VAL A 120 10.13 -0.78 -7.29
CA VAL A 120 9.82 0.50 -6.63
C VAL A 120 9.85 1.64 -7.65
N ARG A 121 10.85 1.65 -8.54
CA ARG A 121 10.93 2.62 -9.65
C ARG A 121 9.74 2.52 -10.58
N THR A 122 9.34 1.31 -10.97
CA THR A 122 8.17 1.09 -11.85
C THR A 122 6.88 1.61 -11.20
N LEU A 123 6.69 1.34 -9.91
CA LEU A 123 5.54 1.87 -9.16
C LEU A 123 5.59 3.39 -9.09
N HIS A 124 6.75 3.96 -8.75
CA HIS A 124 6.95 5.40 -8.71
C HIS A 124 6.63 6.07 -10.06
N ASP A 125 7.14 5.53 -11.16
CA ASP A 125 6.95 6.05 -12.51
C ASP A 125 5.48 5.92 -12.97
N TYR A 126 4.80 4.82 -12.61
CA TYR A 126 3.36 4.69 -12.81
C TYR A 126 2.58 5.82 -12.13
N PHE A 127 2.90 6.14 -10.88
CA PHE A 127 2.23 7.24 -10.17
C PHE A 127 2.59 8.63 -10.72
N LEU A 128 3.81 8.85 -11.18
CA LEU A 128 4.18 10.07 -11.91
C LEU A 128 3.38 10.23 -13.21
N SER A 129 3.27 9.16 -14.00
CA SER A 129 2.51 9.18 -15.27
C SER A 129 1.02 9.46 -15.04
N LYS A 130 0.42 8.93 -13.97
CA LYS A 130 -0.96 9.22 -13.57
C LYS A 130 -1.14 10.68 -13.12
N LYS A 131 -0.17 11.26 -12.42
CA LYS A 131 -0.20 12.68 -12.01
C LYS A 131 -0.10 13.62 -13.22
N GLY A 132 0.72 13.28 -14.22
CA GLY A 132 0.78 14.00 -15.50
C GLY A 132 -0.53 13.93 -16.29
N ASN A 133 -1.14 12.74 -16.36
CA ASN A 133 -2.44 12.56 -17.03
C ASN A 133 -3.59 13.27 -16.30
N LEU A 134 -3.59 13.33 -14.96
CA LEU A 134 -4.57 14.11 -14.20
C LEU A 134 -4.42 15.62 -14.44
N ALA A 135 -3.19 16.14 -14.54
CA ALA A 135 -2.94 17.55 -14.85
C ALA A 135 -3.33 17.93 -16.28
N MET A 136 -3.24 16.98 -17.22
CA MET A 136 -3.63 17.19 -18.61
C MET A 136 -5.16 17.15 -18.79
N GLN A 137 -5.88 16.31 -18.03
CA GLN A 137 -7.35 16.25 -18.03
C GLN A 137 -8.01 17.48 -17.39
N THR A 138 -7.39 18.09 -16.37
CA THR A 138 -7.91 19.34 -15.79
C THR A 138 -7.72 20.52 -16.75
N LEU A 139 -6.64 20.58 -17.55
CA LEU A 139 -6.44 21.62 -18.56
C LEU A 139 -7.38 21.51 -19.77
N SER A 140 -7.82 20.30 -20.14
CA SER A 140 -8.82 20.12 -21.21
C SER A 140 -10.25 20.46 -20.78
N PHE A 141 -10.53 20.51 -19.47
CA PHE A 141 -11.87 20.81 -18.96
C PHE A 141 -12.22 22.31 -18.96
N TRP A 142 -11.22 23.19 -19.10
CA TRP A 142 -11.40 24.67 -19.14
C TRP A 142 -11.28 25.26 -20.56
N LYS A 143 -11.34 24.43 -21.60
CA LYS A 143 -11.19 24.86 -23.00
C LYS A 143 -12.40 24.62 -23.90
N THR A 144 -13.58 24.39 -23.32
CA THR A 144 -14.86 24.40 -24.04
C THR A 144 -15.90 25.10 -23.20
#